data_AF-A0A352UMS5-F1
#
_entry.id   AF-A0A352UMS5-F1
#
_cell.length_a   1.000
_cell.length_b   1.000
_cell.length_c   1.000
_cell.angle_alpha   90.00
_cell.angle_beta   90.00
_cell.angle_gamma   90.00
#
_symmetry.space_group_name_H-M   'P 1'
#
loop_
_entity.id
_entity.type
_entity.pdbx_description
1 polymer ?
#
loop_
_entity_poly.entity_id
_entity_poly.type
_entity_poly.pdbx_seq_one_letter_code
_entity_poly.pdbx_strand_id
1 'polypeptide(L)' 'AEQLDCSVPKLRAAHDEDGVIMINLCWNHDNILCGSAMDGGGGLTEEGRGFVRAAQEIGVVIDLSHASEKTFWDVIGMTS' A
#
# COMPACT_ATOMS: atom_id res chain seq x y z
N ALA A 1 -0.03 -0.17 6.21
CA ALA A 1 -1.44 0.00 5.78
C ALA A 1 -2.42 -0.63 6.77
N GLU A 2 -2.11 -1.81 7.31
CA GLU A 2 -2.99 -2.56 8.22
C GLU A 2 -3.32 -1.83 9.51
N GLN A 3 -2.38 -1.08 10.09
CA GLN A 3 -2.64 -0.22 11.26
C GLN A 3 -3.66 0.89 10.98
N LEU A 4 -3.90 1.20 9.70
CA LEU A 4 -4.91 2.16 9.24
C LEU A 4 -6.15 1.43 8.70
N ASP A 5 -6.33 0.14 9.01
CA ASP A 5 -7.39 -0.74 8.48
C ASP A 5 -7.49 -0.70 6.95
N CYS A 6 -6.36 -0.48 6.26
CA CYS A 6 -6.32 -0.34 4.81
C CYS A 6 -7.25 0.77 4.27
N SER A 7 -7.52 1.80 5.08
CA SER A 7 -8.51 2.85 4.79
C SER A 7 -7.83 4.10 4.22
N VAL A 8 -8.28 4.56 3.05
CA VAL A 8 -7.82 5.82 2.44
C VAL A 8 -8.14 7.04 3.31
N PRO A 9 -9.34 7.20 3.90
CA PRO A 9 -9.59 8.27 4.86
C PRO A 9 -8.58 8.29 6.02
N LYS A 10 -8.24 7.14 6.60
CA LYS A 10 -7.26 7.05 7.68
C LYS A 10 -5.83 7.35 7.21
N LEU A 11 -5.48 6.98 5.97
CA LEU A 11 -4.21 7.36 5.35
C LEU A 11 -4.08 8.89 5.24
N ARG A 12 -5.13 9.57 4.77
CA ARG A 12 -5.13 11.04 4.65
C ARG A 12 -5.05 11.71 6.02
N ALA A 13 -5.84 11.24 6.99
CA ALA A 13 -5.76 11.73 8.36
C ALA A 13 -4.36 11.55 8.96
N ALA A 14 -3.74 10.38 8.81
CA ALA A 14 -2.39 10.13 9.30
C ALA A 14 -1.33 11.02 8.63
N HIS A 15 -1.49 11.37 7.36
CA HIS A 15 -0.62 12.34 6.69
C HIS A 15 -0.84 13.76 7.25
N ASP A 16 -2.08 14.21 7.30
CA ASP A 16 -2.42 15.61 7.62
C ASP A 16 -2.27 15.94 9.12
N GLU A 17 -2.58 14.99 9.99
CA GLU A 17 -2.60 15.18 11.45
C GLU A 17 -1.31 14.69 12.12
N ASP A 18 -0.77 13.54 11.68
CA ASP A 18 0.39 12.89 12.32
C ASP A 18 1.70 13.06 11.52
N GLY A 19 1.65 13.62 10.32
CA GLY A 19 2.83 13.86 9.48
C GLY A 19 3.42 12.58 8.86
N VAL A 20 2.61 11.53 8.67
CA VAL A 20 3.06 10.30 8.01
C VAL A 20 3.39 10.55 6.54
N ILE A 21 4.62 10.26 6.13
CA ILE A 21 5.11 10.43 4.75
C ILE A 21 5.46 9.12 4.04
N MET A 22 5.43 7.99 4.75
CA MET A 22 5.74 6.67 4.18
C MET A 22 4.93 5.59 4.90
N ILE A 23 4.46 4.59 4.15
CA ILE A 23 3.66 3.51 4.69
C ILE A 23 3.98 2.17 4.03
N ASN A 24 4.07 1.10 4.83
CA ASN A 24 4.14 -0.26 4.28
C ASN A 24 2.80 -0.67 3.65
N LEU A 25 2.83 -1.36 2.51
CA LEU A 25 1.59 -1.82 1.89
C LEU A 25 1.06 -3.11 2.55
N CYS A 26 1.96 -4.05 2.84
CA CYS A 26 1.71 -5.24 3.65
C CYS A 26 2.94 -5.56 4.50
N TRP A 27 2.79 -6.50 5.43
CA TRP A 27 3.92 -7.14 6.12
C TRP A 27 4.03 -8.59 5.68
N ASN A 28 4.01 -9.56 6.58
CA ASN A 28 4.27 -10.97 6.27
C ASN A 28 3.07 -11.77 5.73
N HIS A 29 1.89 -11.17 5.68
CA HIS A 29 0.67 -11.84 5.21
C HIS A 29 0.01 -11.04 4.10
N ASP A 30 -0.71 -11.76 3.23
CA ASP A 30 -1.59 -11.11 2.27
C ASP A 30 -2.66 -10.31 3.03
N ASN A 31 -3.04 -9.16 2.50
CA ASN A 31 -4.14 -8.37 3.03
C ASN A 31 -5.08 -7.91 1.91
N ILE A 32 -6.09 -7.11 2.25
CA ILE A 32 -7.11 -6.70 1.28
C ILE A 32 -6.56 -5.82 0.15
N LEU A 33 -5.33 -5.30 0.28
CA LEU A 33 -4.69 -4.41 -0.69
C LEU A 33 -3.75 -5.18 -1.63
N CYS A 34 -2.97 -6.13 -1.10
CA CYS A 34 -1.94 -6.80 -1.89
C CYS A 34 -1.48 -8.14 -1.31
N GLY A 35 -0.74 -8.89 -2.14
CA GLY A 35 -0.01 -10.07 -1.69
C GLY A 35 1.37 -9.74 -1.11
N SER A 36 1.74 -10.51 -0.08
CA SER A 36 3.04 -10.49 0.60
C SER A 36 4.04 -11.45 -0.05
N ALA A 37 5.33 -11.15 0.10
CA ALA A 37 6.42 -12.05 -0.29
C ALA A 37 6.45 -13.35 0.55
N MET A 38 5.87 -13.32 1.75
CA MET A 38 5.95 -14.43 2.71
C MET A 38 4.68 -15.29 2.77
N ASP A 39 3.68 -15.01 1.94
CA ASP A 39 2.37 -15.68 1.97
C ASP A 39 1.86 -16.03 0.56
N GLY A 40 0.66 -15.56 0.17
CA GLY A 40 -0.02 -16.02 -1.04
C GLY A 40 0.63 -15.53 -2.34
N GLY A 41 1.51 -14.52 -2.28
CA GLY A 41 2.24 -14.03 -3.44
C GLY A 41 1.36 -13.35 -4.50
N GLY A 42 0.13 -12.97 -4.14
CA GLY A 42 -0.80 -12.23 -4.99
C GLY A 42 -0.29 -10.84 -5.38
N GLY A 43 -0.95 -10.19 -6.34
CA GLY A 43 -0.63 -8.83 -6.78
C GLY A 43 -1.45 -7.77 -6.04
N LEU A 44 -1.52 -6.57 -6.59
CA LEU A 44 -2.48 -5.55 -6.12
C LEU A 44 -3.92 -5.98 -6.41
N THR A 45 -4.79 -5.81 -5.41
CA THR A 45 -6.26 -5.82 -5.58
C THR A 45 -6.74 -4.47 -6.14
N GLU A 46 -8.02 -4.34 -6.50
CA GLU A 46 -8.56 -3.04 -6.92
C GLU A 46 -8.53 -2.02 -5.78
N GLU A 47 -8.82 -2.46 -4.56
CA GLU A 47 -8.70 -1.67 -3.34
C GLU A 47 -7.25 -1.23 -3.11
N GLY A 48 -6.29 -2.13 -3.33
CA GLY A 48 -4.86 -1.83 -3.30
C GLY A 48 -4.46 -0.75 -4.30
N ARG A 49 -4.95 -0.83 -5.53
CA ARG A 49 -4.72 0.20 -6.55
C ARG A 49 -5.32 1.55 -6.13
N GLY A 50 -6.51 1.55 -5.53
CA GLY A 50 -7.13 2.75 -4.96
C GLY A 50 -6.28 3.36 -3.83
N PHE A 51 -5.75 2.53 -2.94
CA PHE A 51 -4.91 2.96 -1.83
C PHE A 51 -3.58 3.56 -2.31
N VAL A 52 -2.90 2.90 -3.25
CA VAL A 52 -1.64 3.37 -3.84
C VAL A 52 -1.83 4.72 -4.54
N ARG A 53 -2.89 4.88 -5.34
CA ARG A 53 -3.23 6.17 -5.97
C ARG A 53 -3.43 7.27 -4.95
N ALA A 54 -4.21 7.00 -3.90
CA ALA A 54 -4.46 7.98 -2.85
C ALA A 54 -3.17 8.38 -2.12
N ALA A 55 -2.26 7.44 -1.86
CA ALA A 55 -0.96 7.72 -1.26
C ALA A 55 -0.11 8.62 -2.17
N GLN A 56 -0.03 8.32 -3.47
CA GLN A 56 0.71 9.12 -4.45
C GLN A 56 0.15 10.55 -4.56
N GLU A 57 -1.18 10.71 -4.59
CA GLU A 57 -1.84 12.01 -4.66
C GLU A 57 -1.48 12.94 -3.50
N ILE A 58 -1.28 12.40 -2.30
CA ILE A 58 -0.93 13.19 -1.10
C ILE A 58 0.56 13.22 -0.80
N GLY A 59 1.40 12.58 -1.62
CA GLY A 59 2.85 12.54 -1.42
C GLY A 59 3.34 11.55 -0.36
N VAL A 60 2.56 10.52 -0.03
CA VAL A 60 2.99 9.42 0.84
C VAL A 60 3.67 8.33 0.02
N VAL A 61 4.89 7.97 0.41
CA VAL A 61 5.68 6.91 -0.21
C VAL A 61 5.13 5.53 0.17
N ILE A 62 4.97 4.66 -0.83
CA ILE A 62 4.64 3.25 -0.60
C ILE A 62 5.93 2.45 -0.40
N ASP A 63 6.07 1.84 0.77
CA ASP A 63 7.13 0.87 1.09
C ASP A 63 6.71 -0.54 0.67
N LEU A 64 7.53 -1.14 -0.19
CA LEU A 64 7.34 -2.45 -0.81
C LEU A 64 8.27 -3.54 -0.21
N SER A 65 8.94 -3.28 0.91
CA SER A 65 9.94 -4.19 1.49
C SER A 65 9.42 -5.62 1.77
N HIS A 66 8.12 -5.78 2.00
CA HIS A 66 7.47 -7.08 2.23
C HIS A 66 6.46 -7.48 1.14
N ALA A 67 6.35 -6.68 0.08
CA ALA A 67 5.44 -6.95 -1.02
C ALA A 67 5.91 -8.16 -1.84
N SER A 68 4.97 -8.94 -2.36
CA SER A 68 5.30 -9.97 -3.35
C SER A 68 5.92 -9.35 -4.61
N GLU A 69 6.63 -10.16 -5.39
CA GLU A 69 7.17 -9.72 -6.69
C GLU A 69 6.06 -9.18 -7.61
N LYS A 70 4.88 -9.80 -7.60
CA LYS A 70 3.74 -9.35 -8.40
C LYS A 70 3.22 -7.99 -7.93
N THR A 71 3.05 -7.81 -6.62
CA THR A 71 2.67 -6.52 -6.03
C THR A 71 3.68 -5.44 -6.38
N PHE A 72 4.98 -5.75 -6.31
CA PHE A 72 6.04 -4.81 -6.68
C PHE A 72 5.88 -4.31 -8.13
N TRP A 73 5.76 -5.23 -9.10
CA TRP A 73 5.60 -4.85 -10.51
C TRP A 73 4.27 -4.16 -10.80
N ASP A 74 3.18 -4.55 -10.12
CA ASP A 74 1.89 -3.87 -10.21
C ASP A 74 1.98 -2.40 -9.79
N VAL A 75 2.70 -2.09 -8.70
CA VAL A 75 2.89 -0.72 -8.20
C VAL A 75 3.77 0.10 -9.14
N ILE A 76 4.87 -0.48 -9.64
CA ILE A 76 5.73 0.19 -10.62
C ILE A 76 4.95 0.51 -11.91
N GLY A 77 4.12 -0.42 -12.40
CA GLY A 77 3.28 -0.21 -13.58
C GLY A 77 2.18 0.83 -13.43
N MET A 78 1.89 1.29 -12.20
CA MET A 78 0.95 2.38 -11.93
C MET A 78 1.60 3.75 -11.85
N THR A 79 2.91 3.80 -11.57
CA THR A 79 3.61 5.06 -11.35
C THR A 79 3.90 5.72 -12.70
N SER A 80 3.28 6.88 -12.95
CA SER A 80 3.44 7.69 -14.17
C SER A 80 4.22 8.96 -13.90
#